data_AF-A0A917D5L3-F1
#
_entry.id   AF-A0A917D5L3-F1
#
_cell.length_a   1.000
_cell.length_b   1.000
_cell.length_c   1.000
_cell.angle_alpha   90.00
_cell.angle_beta   90.00
_cell.angle_gamma   90.00
#
_symmetry.space_group_name_H-M   'P 1'
#
loop_
_entity.id
_entity.type
_entity.pdbx_description
1 polymer ?
#
loop_
_entity_poly.entity_id
_entity_poly.type
_entity_poly.pdbx_seq_one_letter_code
_entity_poly.pdbx_strand_id
1 'polypeptide(L)' 'MRTADQVKRKLNELVSQKKSLKIKLDQAEADIEHGPLKQQIIRLDEQILLLEWIINEPTGSYHV' A
#
# COMPACT_ATOMS: atom_id res chain seq x y z
N MET A 1 -10.15 14.87 -9.22
CA MET A 1 -8.85 14.17 -9.37
C MET A 1 -8.04 14.43 -8.11
N ARG A 2 -7.51 13.40 -7.42
CA ARG A 2 -6.59 13.64 -6.30
C ARG A 2 -5.30 14.26 -6.87
N THR A 3 -4.72 15.26 -6.20
CA THR A 3 -3.44 15.83 -6.65
C THR A 3 -2.31 14.82 -6.45
N ALA A 4 -1.22 14.92 -7.22
CA ALA A 4 -0.06 14.03 -7.08
C ALA A 4 0.46 13.97 -5.62
N ASP A 5 0.40 15.09 -4.88
CA ASP A 5 0.78 15.14 -3.48
C ASP A 5 -0.18 14.36 -2.56
N GLN A 6 -1.48 14.33 -2.87
CA GLN A 6 -2.44 13.51 -2.14
C GLN A 6 -2.17 12.01 -2.37
N VAL A 7 -1.79 11.62 -3.60
CA VAL A 7 -1.42 10.23 -3.92
C VAL A 7 -0.14 9.84 -3.19
N LYS A 8 0.89 10.69 -3.20
CA LYS A 8 2.16 10.47 -2.46
C LYS A 8 1.96 10.37 -0.95
N ARG A 9 1.17 11.27 -0.35
CA ARG A 9 0.83 11.17 1.08
C ARG A 9 0.15 9.85 1.39
N LYS A 10 -0.82 9.44 0.56
CA LYS A 10 -1.53 8.18 0.76
C LYS A 10 -0.61 6.97 0.62
N LEU A 11 0.29 6.97 -0.36
CA LEU A 11 1.29 5.92 -0.53
C LEU A 11 2.16 5.77 0.73
N ASN A 12 2.68 6.88 1.27
CA ASN A 12 3.50 6.85 2.48
C ASN A 12 2.74 6.30 3.70
N GLU A 13 1.47 6.67 3.86
CA GLU A 13 0.61 6.10 4.91
C GLU A 13 0.49 4.58 4.78
N LEU A 14 0.17 4.08 3.58
CA LEU A 14 -0.01 2.64 3.36
C LEU A 14 1.28 1.86 3.57
N VAL A 15 2.43 2.40 3.13
CA VAL A 15 3.75 1.81 3.39
C VAL A 15 4.03 1.72 4.89
N SER A 16 3.71 2.76 5.66
CA SER A 16 3.88 2.79 7.12
C SER A 16 2.97 1.76 7.82
N GLN A 17 1.72 1.64 7.38
CA GLN A 17 0.77 0.64 7.88
C GLN A 17 1.25 -0.78 7.59
N LYS A 18 1.73 -1.05 6.36
CA LYS A 18 2.32 -2.34 5.98
C LYS A 18 3.50 -2.69 6.86
N LYS A 19 4.41 -1.73 7.13
CA LYS A 19 5.56 -1.95 8.02
C LYS A 19 5.09 -2.33 9.44
N SER A 20 4.10 -1.63 9.96
CA SER A 20 3.53 -1.92 11.28
C SER A 20 2.90 -3.32 11.35
N LEU A 21 2.20 -3.75 10.29
CA LEU A 21 1.62 -5.10 10.23
C LEU A 21 2.67 -6.19 10.08
N LYS A 22 3.77 -5.95 9.36
CA LYS A 22 4.91 -6.87 9.30
C LYS A 22 5.56 -7.07 10.66
N ILE A 23 5.80 -5.99 11.41
CA ILE A 23 6.32 -6.08 12.79
C ILE A 23 5.37 -6.90 13.67
N LYS A 24 4.06 -6.69 13.57
CA LYS A 24 3.07 -7.48 14.31
C LYS A 24 3.07 -8.95 13.90
N LEU A 25 3.26 -9.24 12.60
CA LEU A 25 3.36 -10.62 12.09
C LEU A 25 4.61 -11.32 12.62
N ASP A 26 5.74 -10.61 12.65
CA ASP A 26 7.01 -11.14 13.17
C ASP A 26 6.94 -11.37 14.70
N GLN A 27 6.10 -10.62 15.41
CA GLN A 27 5.86 -10.75 16.85
C GLN A 27 4.75 -11.74 17.21
N ALA A 28 3.96 -12.21 16.23
CA ALA A 28 2.85 -13.11 16.48
C ALA A 28 3.36 -14.52 16.79
N GLU A 29 3.07 -15.02 17.99
CA GLU A 29 3.52 -16.34 18.46
C GLU A 29 2.68 -17.49 17.89
N ALA A 30 1.43 -17.21 17.46
CA ALA A 30 0.49 -18.22 16.99
C ALA A 30 0.22 -18.12 15.48
N ASP A 31 0.37 -19.23 14.75
CA ASP A 31 0.07 -19.32 13.31
C ASP A 31 -1.35 -18.88 12.93
N ILE A 32 -2.29 -18.98 13.88
CA ILE A 32 -3.68 -18.54 13.70
C ILE A 32 -3.76 -17.02 13.46
N GLU A 33 -2.88 -16.23 14.11
CA GLU A 33 -2.83 -14.77 13.94
C GLU A 33 -2.09 -14.36 12.66
N HIS A 34 -1.25 -15.24 12.12
CA HIS A 34 -0.49 -14.98 10.89
C HIS A 34 -1.41 -14.88 9.67
N GLY A 35 -2.45 -15.71 9.59
CA GLY A 35 -3.37 -15.73 8.44
C GLY A 35 -4.03 -14.36 8.19
N PRO A 36 -4.75 -13.78 9.16
CA PRO A 36 -5.37 -12.46 9.03
C PRO A 36 -4.36 -11.34 8.79
N LEU A 37 -3.18 -11.38 9.41
CA LEU A 37 -2.14 -10.37 9.22
C LEU A 37 -1.54 -10.43 7.81
N LYS A 38 -1.26 -11.63 7.29
CA LYS A 38 -0.79 -11.84 5.91
C LYS A 38 -1.82 -11.34 4.89
N GLN A 39 -3.11 -11.63 5.09
CA GLN A 39 -4.16 -11.12 4.20
C GLN A 39 -4.24 -9.58 4.19
N GLN A 40 -4.08 -8.94 5.35
CA GLN A 40 -4.05 -7.48 5.42
C GLN A 40 -2.82 -6.89 4.72
N ILE A 41 -1.65 -7.52 4.85
CA ILE A 41 -0.43 -7.12 4.15
C ILE A 41 -0.62 -7.22 2.63
N ILE A 42 -1.21 -8.32 2.13
CA ILE A 42 -1.48 -8.52 0.69
C ILE A 42 -2.38 -7.41 0.15
N ARG A 43 -3.46 -7.06 0.85
CA ARG A 43 -4.35 -5.96 0.43
C ARG A 43 -3.63 -4.61 0.38
N LEU A 44 -2.74 -4.34 1.34
CA LEU A 44 -1.93 -3.12 1.31
C LEU A 44 -0.95 -3.12 0.14
N ASP A 45 -0.40 -4.29 -0.22
CA ASP A 45 0.50 -4.43 -1.37
C ASP A 45 -0.19 -4.11 -2.70
N GLU A 46 -1.42 -4.61 -2.89
CA GLU A 46 -2.23 -4.28 -4.06
C GLU A 46 -2.53 -2.77 -4.15
N GLN A 47 -2.88 -2.14 -3.02
CA GLN A 47 -3.16 -0.70 -2.97
C GLN A 47 -1.90 0.14 -3.22
N ILE A 48 -0.76 -0.25 -2.64
CA ILE A 48 0.53 0.42 -2.84
C ILE A 48 0.92 0.35 -4.32
N LEU A 49 0.85 -0.85 -4.92
CA LEU A 49 1.19 -1.05 -6.33
C LEU A 49 0.36 -0.16 -7.26
N LEU A 50 -0.93 -0.02 -6.99
CA LEU A 50 -1.80 0.87 -7.78
C LEU A 50 -1.40 2.34 -7.65
N LEU A 51 -1.09 2.81 -6.44
CA LEU A 51 -0.67 4.20 -6.23
C LEU A 51 0.71 4.49 -6.82
N GLU A 52 1.63 3.52 -6.75
CA GLU A 52 2.93 3.60 -7.42
C GLU A 52 2.76 3.66 -8.93
N TRP A 53 1.84 2.89 -9.50
CA TRP A 53 1.51 2.97 -10.91
C TRP A 53 0.97 4.34 -11.30
N ILE A 54 0.02 4.91 -10.53
CA ILE A 54 -0.53 6.25 -10.78
C ILE A 54 0.55 7.35 -10.71
N ILE A 55 1.53 7.22 -9.80
CA ILE A 55 2.62 8.21 -9.68
C ILE A 55 3.59 8.12 -10.87
N ASN A 56 3.79 6.92 -11.41
CA ASN A 56 4.74 6.65 -12.50
C ASN A 56 4.06 6.58 -13.88
N GLU A 57 2.74 6.73 -13.96
CA GLU A 57 2.01 6.76 -15.21
C GLU A 57 2.54 7.93 -16.06
N PRO A 58 2.93 7.68 -17.34
CA PRO A 58 3.39 8.76 -18.19
C PRO A 58 2.27 9.80 -18.31
N THR A 59 2.57 11.05 -17.97
CA THR A 59 1.64 12.18 -18.13
C THR A 59 1.46 12.51 -19.61
N GLY A 60 0.91 11.58 -20.38
CA GLY A 60 0.40 11.81 -21.71
C GLY A 60 -0.99 12.41 -21.59
N SER A 61 -1.08 13.73 -21.69
CA SER A 61 -2.36 14.39 -21.91
C SER A 61 -2.92 13.94 -23.27
N TYR A 62 -3.74 12.88 -23.30
CA TYR A 62 -4.70 12.71 -24.38
C TYR A 62 -5.80 13.76 -24.19
N HIS A 63 -5.48 15.01 -24.51
CA HIS A 63 -6.48 15.95 -24.98
C HIS A 63 -6.61 15.68 -26.49
N VAL A 64 -7.65 14.94 -26.87
CA VAL A 64 -8.16 14.88 -28.25
C VAL A 64 -9.52 15.56 -28.23
#